data_AF-V5IE36-F1
#
_entry.id   AF-V5IE36-F1
#
_cell.length_a   1.000
_cell.length_b   1.000
_cell.length_c   1.000
_cell.angle_alpha   90.00
_cell.angle_beta   90.00
_cell.angle_gamma   90.00
#
_symmetry.space_group_name_H-M   'P 1'
#
loop_
_entity.id
_entity.type
_entity.pdbx_description
1 polymer ?
#
loop_
_entity_poly.entity_id
_entity_poly.type
_entity_poly.pdbx_seq_one_letter_code
_entity_poly.pdbx_strand_id
1 'polypeptide(L)'
;MQLVLFVVALILLAFQSGGLLFATGTPDDCVDLIIKGGKIKCRLGEYGDFDDYDAYWCQLICENGRLPMPTVCSGNKVPCSAPVRN
;
A
#
# COMPACT_ATOMS: atom_id res chain seq x y z
N MET A 1 33.28 21.14 -10.78
CA MET A 1 33.02 19.68 -10.64
C MET A 1 32.46 19.28 -9.27
N GLN A 2 32.75 20.02 -8.18
CA GLN A 2 32.25 19.69 -6.83
C GLN A 2 30.70 19.74 -6.70
N LEU A 3 30.07 20.72 -7.34
CA LEU A 3 28.63 20.97 -7.22
C LEU A 3 27.78 19.81 -7.78
N VAL A 4 28.23 19.16 -8.85
CA VAL A 4 27.52 18.03 -9.46
C VAL A 4 27.51 16.83 -8.51
N LEU A 5 28.64 16.56 -7.84
CA LEU A 5 28.73 15.49 -6.84
C LEU A 5 27.81 15.75 -5.64
N PHE A 6 27.68 17.02 -5.25
CA PHE A 6 26.79 17.41 -4.15
C PHE A 6 25.31 17.21 -4.51
N VAL A 7 24.91 17.59 -5.73
CA VAL A 7 23.54 17.39 -6.23
C VAL A 7 23.21 15.90 -6.35
N VAL A 8 24.13 15.08 -6.88
CA VAL A 8 23.93 13.62 -6.99
C VAL A 8 23.83 12.97 -5.62
N ALA A 9 24.66 13.37 -4.66
CA ALA A 9 24.58 12.87 -3.28
C ALA A 9 23.26 13.24 -2.59
N LEU A 10 22.75 14.46 -2.82
CA LEU A 10 21.46 14.92 -2.27
C LEU A 10 20.27 14.19 -2.91
N ILE A 11 20.30 13.91 -4.22
CA ILE A 11 19.25 13.13 -4.90
C ILE A 11 19.27 11.67 -4.40
N LEU A 12 20.44 11.08 -4.22
CA LEU A 12 20.58 9.74 -3.63
C LEU A 12 20.08 9.69 -2.19
N LEU A 13 20.39 10.70 -1.37
CA LEU A 13 19.90 10.81 -0.01
C LEU A 13 18.38 11.04 0.04
N ALA A 14 17.82 11.80 -0.91
CA ALA A 14 16.38 11.98 -1.08
C ALA A 14 15.69 10.66 -1.51
N PHE A 15 16.35 9.84 -2.32
CA PHE A 15 15.85 8.50 -2.67
C PHE A 15 15.94 7.51 -1.50
N GLN A 16 16.99 7.62 -0.67
CA GLN A 16 17.12 6.85 0.58
C GLN A 16 16.13 7.30 1.66
N SER A 17 15.84 8.61 1.76
CA SER A 17 14.92 9.17 2.76
C SER A 17 13.45 9.18 2.31
N GLY A 18 13.18 9.18 1.01
CA GLY A 18 11.84 9.06 0.43
C GLY A 18 11.37 7.64 0.15
N GLY A 19 12.21 6.63 0.42
CA GLY A 19 11.98 5.23 0.06
C GLY A 19 11.76 4.26 1.23
N LEU A 20 11.50 4.74 2.45
CA LEU A 20 11.46 3.89 3.65
C LEU A 20 10.34 4.25 4.63
N LEU A 21 9.11 4.42 4.14
CA LEU A 21 7.92 4.19 4.98
C LEU A 21 7.43 2.74 4.81
N PHE A 22 8.35 1.77 4.92
CA PHE A 22 7.98 0.39 5.18
C PHE A 22 7.99 0.22 6.69
N ALA A 23 6.83 0.49 7.31
CA ALA A 23 6.60 0.18 8.71
C ALA A 23 6.79 -1.33 8.90
N THR A 24 7.89 -1.70 9.55
CA THR A 24 8.18 -3.08 9.93
C THR A 24 7.34 -3.45 11.16
N GLY A 25 6.28 -4.24 10.96
CA GLY A 25 5.74 -5.18 11.95
C GLY A 25 5.11 -4.59 13.21
N THR A 26 3.91 -4.02 13.07
CA THR A 26 2.87 -3.83 14.11
C THR A 26 1.50 -3.78 13.36
N PRO A 27 0.31 -3.46 13.91
CA PRO A 27 -1.02 -3.59 13.24
C PRO A 27 -1.15 -3.09 11.78
N ASP A 28 -0.17 -2.33 11.31
CA ASP A 28 0.16 -2.00 9.93
C ASP A 28 0.25 -3.22 8.97
N ASP A 29 0.55 -4.43 9.46
CA ASP A 29 0.67 -5.64 8.63
C ASP A 29 -0.62 -5.97 7.86
N CYS A 30 -1.78 -5.79 8.48
CA CYS A 30 -3.07 -6.08 7.84
C CYS A 30 -3.35 -5.10 6.68
N VAL A 31 -3.12 -3.82 6.92
CA VAL A 31 -3.31 -2.77 5.91
C VAL A 31 -2.28 -2.93 4.79
N ASP A 32 -1.03 -3.23 5.12
CA ASP A 32 0.02 -3.50 4.14
C ASP A 32 -0.30 -4.74 3.28
N LEU A 33 -0.84 -5.81 3.88
CA LEU A 33 -1.31 -6.98 3.12
C LEU A 33 -2.46 -6.63 2.18
N ILE A 34 -3.38 -5.74 2.60
CA ILE A 34 -4.47 -5.25 1.73
C ILE A 34 -3.92 -4.43 0.58
N ILE A 35 -2.97 -3.53 0.83
CA ILE A 35 -2.34 -2.71 -0.21
C ILE A 35 -1.58 -3.61 -1.20
N LYS A 36 -0.77 -4.57 -0.70
CA LYS A 36 -0.03 -5.53 -1.53
C LYS A 36 -0.97 -6.39 -2.36
N GLY A 37 -2.01 -6.95 -1.74
CA GLY A 37 -3.04 -7.73 -2.42
C GLY A 37 -3.83 -6.90 -3.43
N GLY A 38 -4.14 -5.65 -3.11
CA GLY A 38 -4.82 -4.69 -3.96
C GLY A 38 -4.03 -4.39 -5.22
N LYS A 39 -2.74 -4.07 -5.09
CA LYS A 39 -1.81 -3.87 -6.23
C LYS A 39 -1.79 -5.08 -7.17
N ILE A 40 -1.67 -6.27 -6.60
CA ILE A 40 -1.67 -7.51 -7.40
C ILE A 40 -3.02 -7.67 -8.11
N LYS A 41 -4.14 -7.50 -7.40
CA LYS A 41 -5.48 -7.76 -7.93
C LYS A 41 -5.92 -6.73 -8.98
N CYS A 42 -5.63 -5.45 -8.80
CA CYS A 42 -5.90 -4.40 -9.79
C CYS A 42 -5.15 -4.66 -11.10
N ARG A 43 -3.86 -5.03 -11.01
CA ARG A 43 -3.05 -5.37 -12.18
C ARG A 43 -3.51 -6.64 -12.88
N LEU A 44 -3.82 -7.70 -12.12
CA LEU A 44 -4.35 -8.95 -12.67
C LEU A 44 -5.74 -8.79 -13.31
N GLY A 45 -6.53 -7.84 -12.82
CA GLY A 45 -7.83 -7.51 -13.42
C GLY A 45 -7.74 -6.53 -14.59
N GLU A 46 -6.54 -6.09 -15.00
CA GLU A 46 -6.33 -5.07 -16.04
C GLU A 46 -6.97 -3.70 -15.72
N TYR A 47 -7.14 -3.37 -14.44
CA TYR A 47 -7.68 -2.08 -13.99
C TYR A 47 -6.60 -1.04 -13.66
N GLY A 48 -5.32 -1.35 -13.91
CA GLY A 48 -4.19 -0.46 -13.64
C GLY A 48 -3.64 -0.60 -12.22
N ASP A 49 -3.05 0.48 -11.70
CA ASP A 49 -2.49 0.49 -10.36
C ASP A 49 -3.58 0.59 -9.28
N PHE A 50 -3.22 0.16 -8.07
CA PHE A 50 -4.08 0.26 -6.89
C PHE A 50 -3.98 1.67 -6.31
N ASP A 51 -5.13 2.30 -6.12
CA ASP A 51 -5.22 3.62 -5.50
C ASP A 51 -5.56 3.50 -4.01
N ASP A 52 -6.66 2.81 -3.68
CA ASP A 52 -7.15 2.67 -2.30
C ASP A 52 -8.18 1.52 -2.18
N TYR A 53 -8.83 1.37 -1.02
CA TYR A 53 -9.97 0.48 -0.82
C TYR A 53 -11.10 1.17 -0.06
N ASP A 54 -12.33 0.85 -0.44
CA ASP A 54 -13.55 1.27 0.24
C ASP A 54 -14.02 0.15 1.19
N ALA A 55 -13.82 0.36 2.49
CA ALA A 55 -14.23 -0.58 3.53
C ALA A 55 -15.76 -0.68 3.67
N TYR A 56 -16.50 0.38 3.32
CA TYR A 56 -17.95 0.40 3.45
C TYR A 56 -18.60 -0.47 2.37
N TRP A 57 -18.10 -0.37 1.14
CA TRP A 57 -18.58 -1.15 0.00
C TRP A 57 -17.82 -2.45 -0.24
N CYS A 58 -16.76 -2.72 0.54
CA CYS A 58 -15.88 -3.86 0.34
C CYS A 58 -15.30 -3.93 -1.07
N GLN A 59 -14.78 -2.80 -1.57
CA GLN A 59 -14.23 -2.68 -2.93
C GLN A 59 -12.79 -2.19 -2.89
N LEU A 60 -11.95 -2.74 -3.76
CA LEU A 60 -10.67 -2.15 -4.13
C LEU A 60 -10.92 -1.07 -5.18
N ILE A 61 -10.26 0.05 -5.01
CA ILE A 61 -10.23 1.17 -5.95
C ILE A 61 -8.93 1.06 -6.73
N CYS A 62 -9.07 0.87 -8.03
CA CYS A 62 -7.98 0.83 -8.99
C CYS A 62 -8.10 2.06 -9.91
N GLU A 63 -7.03 2.42 -10.58
CA GLU A 63 -6.98 3.58 -11.49
C GLU A 63 -8.13 3.61 -12.51
N ASN A 64 -8.45 2.46 -13.12
CA ASN A 64 -9.44 2.35 -14.19
C ASN A 64 -10.71 1.61 -13.77
N GLY A 65 -10.97 1.45 -12.46
CA GLY A 65 -12.23 0.85 -12.02
C GLY A 65 -12.20 0.32 -10.59
N ARG A 66 -13.15 -0.57 -10.29
CA ARG A 66 -13.33 -1.13 -8.95
C ARG A 66 -13.44 -2.65 -9.01
N LEU A 67 -12.80 -3.30 -8.05
CA LEU A 67 -12.83 -4.75 -7.90
C LEU A 67 -13.38 -5.14 -6.54
N PRO A 68 -14.09 -6.27 -6.41
CA PRO A 68 -14.51 -6.75 -5.10
C PRO A 68 -13.29 -7.08 -4.23
N MET A 69 -13.29 -6.60 -2.99
CA MET A 69 -12.26 -6.88 -2.02
C MET A 69 -12.37 -8.36 -1.57
N PRO A 70 -11.25 -9.07 -1.32
CA PRO A 70 -11.30 -10.44 -0.81
C PRO A 70 -11.89 -10.49 0.61
N THR A 71 -12.04 -11.70 1.16
CA THR A 71 -12.68 -12.07 2.44
C THR A 71 -12.25 -11.30 3.71
N VAL A 72 -11.30 -10.36 3.60
CA VAL A 72 -10.88 -9.42 4.64
C VAL A 72 -11.92 -8.35 4.97
N CYS A 73 -12.87 -8.07 4.06
CA CYS A 73 -13.97 -7.16 4.36
C CYS A 73 -15.17 -7.91 4.93
N SER A 74 -15.58 -7.56 6.15
CA SER A 74 -16.71 -8.18 6.85
C SER A 74 -17.57 -7.11 7.52
N GLY A 75 -18.88 -7.12 7.23
CA GLY A 75 -19.83 -6.18 7.82
C GLY A 75 -19.49 -4.71 7.55
N ASN A 76 -19.04 -4.40 6.33
CA ASN A 76 -18.65 -3.05 5.89
C ASN A 76 -17.46 -2.48 6.68
N LYS A 77 -16.61 -3.37 7.19
CA LYS A 77 -15.39 -3.03 7.93
C LYS A 77 -14.26 -3.95 7.49
N VAL A 78 -13.06 -3.44 7.67
CA VAL A 78 -11.83 -4.21 7.55
C VAL A 78 -11.27 -4.35 8.96
N PRO A 79 -11.61 -5.43 9.69
CA PRO A 79 -11.16 -5.62 11.05
C PRO A 79 -9.68 -5.99 11.07
N CYS A 80 -8.81 -5.00 10.92
CA CYS A 80 -7.40 -5.14 11.26
C CYS A 80 -7.27 -5.03 12.79
N SER A 81 -7.52 -6.14 13.50
CA SER A 81 -7.24 -6.20 14.94
C SER A 81 -5.73 -6.17 15.18
N ALA A 82 -5.28 -5.48 16.22
CA ALA A 82 -3.88 -5.56 16.65
C ALA A 82 -3.47 -7.02 16.85
N PRO A 83 -2.20 -7.41 16.58
CA PRO A 83 -1.77 -8.76 16.85
C PRO A 83 -2.03 -9.05 18.33
N VAL A 84 -2.72 -10.17 18.60
CA VAL A 84 -2.85 -10.68 19.95
C VAL A 84 -1.43 -10.97 20.42
N ARG A 85 -0.87 -10.05 21.22
CA ARG A 85 0.40 -10.26 21.92
C ARG A 85 0.17 -11.41 22.89
N ASN A 86 0.64 -12.59 22.54
CA ASN A 86 0.71 -13.73 23.45
C ASN A 86 2.10 -13.76 24.08
#